data_AF-A0A5D4XL43-F1
#
_entry.id   AF-A0A5D4XL43-F1
#
_cell.length_a   1.000
_cell.length_b   1.000
_cell.length_c   1.000
_cell.angle_alpha   90.00
_cell.angle_beta   90.00
_cell.angle_gamma   90.00
#
_symmetry.space_group_name_H-M   'P 1'
#
loop_
_entity.id
_entity.type
_entity.pdbx_description
1 polymer ?
#
loop_
_entity_poly.entity_id
_entity_poly.type
_entity_poly.pdbx_seq_one_letter_code
_entity_poly.pdbx_strand_id
1 'polypeptide(L)'
;MDSASFVWDHFKLNAEQRLKSFNFFLLLSIFANGGVFTAIQNRVASPVLGLLGLFVALLALVFWLADARSRQLIQLTIPALKEIESTFPESHRLFAIDAARQGKLVRYTFAFRILMAAQFLFGIGVALYGFLY
;
A
#
# COMPACT_ATOMS: atom_id res chain seq x y z
N MET A 1 -3.50 15.37 27.14
CA MET A 1 -3.62 14.05 26.49
C MET A 1 -2.68 13.11 27.21
N ASP A 2 -3.12 11.92 27.56
CA ASP A 2 -2.25 10.91 28.19
C ASP A 2 -1.27 10.35 27.15
N SER A 3 -0.08 9.93 27.59
CA SER A 3 0.95 9.39 26.69
C SER A 3 0.46 8.11 26.01
N ALA A 4 -0.29 7.27 26.74
CA ALA A 4 -0.87 6.06 26.19
C ALA A 4 -1.93 6.36 25.11
N SER A 5 -2.78 7.36 25.33
CA SER A 5 -3.78 7.76 24.33
C SER A 5 -3.12 8.35 23.08
N PHE A 6 -2.07 9.15 23.24
CA PHE A 6 -1.31 9.70 22.10
C PHE A 6 -0.71 8.62 21.20
N VAL A 7 -0.04 7.62 21.80
CA VAL A 7 0.57 6.51 21.04
C VAL A 7 -0.49 5.68 20.32
N TRP A 8 -1.61 5.38 21.00
CA TRP A 8 -2.73 4.65 20.42
C TRP A 8 -3.37 5.39 19.25
N ASP A 9 -3.65 6.69 19.42
CA ASP A 9 -4.22 7.53 18.37
C ASP A 9 -3.28 7.62 17.16
N HIS A 10 -1.97 7.73 17.39
CA HIS A 10 -0.98 7.71 16.31
C HIS A 10 -0.97 6.36 15.57
N PHE A 11 -0.98 5.24 16.27
CA PHE A 11 -1.06 3.90 15.66
C PHE A 11 -2.34 3.75 14.81
N LYS A 12 -3.49 4.09 15.39
CA LYS A 12 -4.80 4.00 14.74
C LYS A 12 -4.85 4.85 13.48
N LEU A 13 -4.43 6.12 13.57
CA LEU A 13 -4.39 7.04 12.44
C LEU A 13 -3.57 6.47 11.28
N ASN A 14 -2.36 5.96 11.55
CA ASN A 14 -1.50 5.42 10.50
C ASN A 14 -2.04 4.11 9.90
N ALA A 15 -2.67 3.25 10.72
CA ALA A 15 -3.33 2.04 10.24
C ALA A 15 -4.52 2.37 9.32
N GLU A 16 -5.34 3.35 9.69
CA GLU A 16 -6.46 3.83 8.88
C GLU A 16 -5.99 4.51 7.59
N GLN A 17 -4.96 5.35 7.67
CA GLN A 17 -4.35 5.98 6.49
C GLN A 17 -3.86 4.93 5.49
N ARG A 18 -3.20 3.87 5.95
CA ARG A 18 -2.72 2.78 5.09
C ARG A 18 -3.86 2.10 4.34
N LEU A 19 -4.96 1.78 5.02
CA LEU A 19 -6.14 1.16 4.39
C LEU A 19 -6.80 2.12 3.38
N LYS A 20 -6.91 3.40 3.74
CA LYS A 20 -7.45 4.44 2.86
C LYS A 20 -6.60 4.61 1.60
N SER A 21 -5.28 4.66 1.72
CA SER A 21 -4.35 4.72 0.60
C SER A 21 -4.48 3.49 -0.30
N PHE A 22 -4.63 2.29 0.26
CA PHE A 22 -4.85 1.08 -0.54
C PHE A 22 -6.18 1.12 -1.32
N ASN A 23 -7.27 1.60 -0.71
CA ASN A 23 -8.55 1.73 -1.40
C ASN A 23 -8.48 2.74 -2.57
N PHE A 24 -7.78 3.87 -2.38
CA PHE A 24 -7.55 4.81 -3.48
C PHE A 24 -6.67 4.23 -4.60
N PHE A 25 -5.65 3.45 -4.23
CA PHE A 25 -4.84 2.72 -5.21
C PHE A 25 -5.70 1.80 -6.08
N LEU A 26 -6.58 1.01 -5.46
CA LEU A 26 -7.50 0.12 -6.19
C LEU A 26 -8.40 0.89 -7.16
N LEU A 27 -9.04 1.97 -6.68
CA LEU A 27 -9.92 2.79 -7.50
C LEU A 27 -9.19 3.38 -8.71
N LEU A 28 -8.04 4.00 -8.48
CA LEU A 28 -7.23 4.62 -9.54
C LEU A 28 -6.64 3.57 -10.49
N SER A 29 -6.29 2.38 -9.99
CA SER A 29 -5.80 1.29 -10.84
C SER A 29 -6.87 0.77 -11.78
N ILE A 30 -8.10 0.56 -11.28
CA ILE A 30 -9.24 0.15 -12.12
C ILE A 30 -9.51 1.21 -13.19
N PHE A 31 -9.53 2.49 -12.80
CA PHE A 31 -9.73 3.59 -13.73
C PHE A 31 -8.63 3.66 -14.79
N ALA A 32 -7.36 3.61 -14.38
CA ALA A 32 -6.22 3.72 -15.28
C ALA A 32 -6.14 2.51 -16.22
N ASN A 33 -6.43 1.29 -15.74
CA ASN A 33 -6.49 0.09 -16.57
C ASN A 33 -7.64 0.19 -17.58
N GLY A 34 -8.81 0.67 -17.18
CA GLY A 34 -9.91 0.96 -18.11
C GLY A 34 -9.52 1.99 -19.18
N GLY A 35 -8.76 3.02 -18.81
CA GLY A 35 -8.21 4.01 -19.74
C GLY A 35 -7.25 3.39 -20.76
N VAL A 36 -6.35 2.49 -20.32
CA VAL A 36 -5.44 1.75 -21.21
C VAL A 36 -6.23 0.87 -22.18
N PHE A 37 -7.17 0.06 -21.70
CA PHE A 37 -7.98 -0.80 -22.58
C PHE A 37 -8.78 0.01 -23.60
N THR A 38 -9.37 1.14 -23.17
CA THR A 38 -10.09 2.06 -24.06
C THR A 38 -9.17 2.68 -25.10
N ALA A 39 -7.95 3.08 -24.72
CA ALA A 39 -6.97 3.63 -25.66
C ALA A 39 -6.54 2.61 -26.72
N ILE A 40 -6.35 1.35 -26.31
CA ILE A 40 -6.05 0.23 -27.22
C ILE A 40 -7.23 -0.01 -28.18
N GLN A 41 -8.46 -0.08 -27.67
CA GLN A 41 -9.65 -0.31 -28.48
C GLN A 41 -9.88 0.78 -29.54
N ASN A 42 -9.64 2.03 -29.17
CA ASN A 42 -9.79 3.19 -30.06
C ASN A 42 -8.56 3.46 -30.94
N ARG A 43 -7.52 2.60 -30.87
CA ARG A 43 -6.26 2.75 -31.63
C ARG A 43 -5.65 4.14 -31.50
N VAL A 44 -5.61 4.65 -30.27
CA VAL A 44 -4.99 5.94 -29.96
C VAL A 44 -3.52 5.93 -30.38
N ALA A 45 -2.99 7.09 -30.78
CA ALA A 45 -1.61 7.23 -31.24
C ALA A 45 -0.62 6.60 -30.24
N SER A 46 0.36 5.87 -30.77
CA SER A 46 1.22 5.02 -29.93
C SER A 46 1.98 5.76 -28.82
N PRO A 47 2.55 6.96 -29.05
CA PRO A 47 3.20 7.71 -27.98
C PRO A 47 2.26 8.05 -26.81
N VAL A 48 0.96 8.25 -27.09
CA VAL A 48 -0.04 8.52 -26.05
C VAL A 48 -0.32 7.27 -25.22
N LEU A 49 -0.38 6.08 -25.86
CA LEU A 49 -0.46 4.80 -25.16
C LEU A 49 0.80 4.57 -24.29
N GLY A 50 1.97 4.92 -24.82
CA GLY A 50 3.24 4.89 -24.09
C GLY A 50 3.21 5.72 -22.80
N LEU A 51 2.73 6.98 -22.91
CA LEU A 51 2.56 7.89 -21.77
C LEU A 51 1.52 7.38 -20.76
N LEU A 52 0.42 6.78 -21.21
CA LEU A 52 -0.58 6.16 -20.33
C LEU A 52 0.02 4.99 -19.54
N GLY A 53 0.85 4.15 -20.16
CA GLY A 53 1.57 3.09 -19.46
C GLY A 53 2.53 3.63 -18.39
N LEU A 54 3.27 4.69 -18.71
CA LEU A 54 4.17 5.34 -17.76
C LEU A 54 3.38 5.94 -16.57
N PHE A 55 2.23 6.55 -16.84
CA PHE A 55 1.33 7.05 -15.80
C PHE A 55 0.83 5.93 -14.87
N VAL A 56 0.44 4.77 -15.43
CA VAL A 56 0.04 3.59 -14.65
C VAL A 56 1.18 3.10 -13.74
N ALA A 57 2.40 3.02 -14.28
CA ALA A 57 3.59 2.62 -13.51
C ALA A 57 3.90 3.64 -12.40
N LEU A 58 3.80 4.93 -12.69
CA LEU A 58 4.02 6.01 -11.72
C LEU A 58 3.00 5.93 -10.57
N LEU A 59 1.72 5.69 -10.86
CA LEU A 59 0.70 5.50 -9.81
C LEU A 59 1.10 4.37 -8.86
N ALA A 60 1.51 3.21 -9.39
CA ALA A 60 1.95 2.10 -8.57
C ALA A 60 3.14 2.47 -7.65
N LEU A 61 4.13 3.21 -8.18
CA LEU A 61 5.28 3.67 -7.38
C LEU A 61 4.89 4.64 -6.27
N VAL A 62 4.04 5.63 -6.56
CA VAL A 62 3.58 6.62 -5.56
C VAL A 62 2.86 5.93 -4.41
N PHE A 63 1.94 5.02 -4.72
CA PHE A 63 1.22 4.27 -3.69
C PHE A 63 2.11 3.28 -2.93
N TRP A 64 3.12 2.71 -3.58
CA TRP A 64 4.11 1.88 -2.90
C TRP A 64 4.90 2.69 -1.87
N LEU A 65 5.32 3.90 -2.21
CA LEU A 65 6.03 4.80 -1.30
C LEU A 65 5.15 5.22 -0.12
N ALA A 66 3.89 5.57 -0.39
CA ALA A 66 2.91 5.91 0.65
C ALA A 66 2.71 4.74 1.65
N ASP A 67 2.49 3.52 1.14
CA ASP A 67 2.33 2.31 1.95
C ASP A 67 3.62 1.96 2.73
N ALA A 68 4.80 2.22 2.15
CA ALA A 68 6.07 2.07 2.87
C ALA A 68 6.19 3.04 4.05
N ARG A 69 5.85 4.32 3.84
CA ARG A 69 5.90 5.33 4.89
C ARG A 69 4.93 5.04 6.03
N SER A 70 3.67 4.72 5.72
CA SER A 70 2.68 4.38 6.76
C SER A 70 3.10 3.16 7.58
N ARG A 71 3.68 2.13 6.94
CA ARG A 71 4.22 0.97 7.68
C ARG A 71 5.34 1.35 8.62
N GLN A 72 6.28 2.20 8.19
CA GLN A 72 7.38 2.63 9.06
C GLN A 72 6.83 3.33 10.31
N LEU A 73 5.86 4.22 10.15
CA LEU A 73 5.23 4.93 11.28
C LEU A 73 4.49 3.98 12.22
N ILE A 74 3.76 3.00 11.70
CA ILE A 74 3.14 1.93 12.51
C ILE A 74 4.20 1.14 13.29
N GLN A 75 5.33 0.80 12.67
CA GLN A 75 6.39 0.04 13.34
C GLN A 75 7.04 0.82 14.49
N LEU A 76 7.07 2.15 14.40
CA LEU A 76 7.58 3.01 15.48
C LEU A 76 6.67 3.03 16.72
N THR A 77 5.36 2.84 16.55
CA THR A 77 4.43 2.84 17.70
C THR A 77 4.40 1.50 18.43
N ILE A 78 4.72 0.39 17.75
CA ILE A 78 4.64 -0.97 18.31
C ILE A 78 5.48 -1.14 19.60
N PRO A 79 6.75 -0.69 19.69
CA PRO A 79 7.52 -0.79 20.93
C PRO A 79 6.88 -0.03 22.09
N ALA A 80 6.43 1.20 21.86
CA ALA A 80 5.75 2.01 22.87
C ALA A 80 4.43 1.37 23.32
N LEU A 81 3.66 0.78 22.40
CA LEU A 81 2.44 0.04 22.72
C LEU A 81 2.73 -1.20 23.59
N LYS A 82 3.81 -1.94 23.31
CA LYS A 82 4.22 -3.07 24.14
C LYS A 82 4.64 -2.64 25.55
N GLU A 83 5.31 -1.49 25.67
CA GLU A 83 5.68 -0.92 26.97
C GLU A 83 4.43 -0.54 27.77
N ILE A 84 3.47 0.13 27.15
CA ILE A 84 2.17 0.46 27.76
C ILE A 84 1.44 -0.83 28.19
N GLU A 85 1.38 -1.84 27.31
CA GLU A 85 0.73 -3.13 27.59
C GLU A 85 1.39 -3.93 28.72
N SER A 86 2.67 -3.67 29.05
CA SER A 86 3.37 -4.40 30.11
C SER A 86 2.70 -4.24 31.49
N THR A 87 2.00 -3.12 31.69
CA THR A 87 1.25 -2.84 32.93
C THR A 87 -0.10 -3.57 32.99
N PHE A 88 -0.58 -4.11 31.86
CA PHE A 88 -1.85 -4.83 31.79
C PHE A 88 -1.68 -6.33 32.09
N PRO A 89 -2.78 -7.03 32.48
CA PRO A 89 -2.80 -8.48 32.58
C PRO A 89 -2.42 -9.13 31.25
N GLU A 90 -1.81 -10.33 31.27
CA GLU A 90 -1.34 -11.01 30.06
C GLU A 90 -2.40 -11.16 28.98
N SER A 91 -3.67 -11.37 29.36
CA SER A 91 -4.80 -11.47 28.43
C SER A 91 -5.05 -10.22 27.58
N HIS A 92 -4.53 -9.06 28.00
CA HIS A 92 -4.73 -7.76 27.33
C HIS A 92 -3.46 -7.29 26.60
N ARG A 93 -2.39 -8.08 26.55
CA ARG A 93 -1.12 -7.74 25.89
C ARG A 93 -1.10 -8.16 24.42
N LEU A 94 -2.01 -7.60 23.63
CA LEU A 94 -2.27 -8.04 22.25
C LEU A 94 -1.03 -7.96 21.36
N PHE A 95 -0.24 -6.88 21.46
CA PHE A 95 0.98 -6.72 20.64
C PHE A 95 2.13 -7.61 21.13
N ALA A 96 2.19 -7.92 22.42
CA ALA A 96 3.16 -8.88 22.95
C ALA A 96 2.81 -10.32 22.54
N ILE A 97 1.54 -10.70 22.62
CA ILE A 97 1.04 -12.01 22.18
C ILE A 97 1.26 -12.19 20.67
N ASP A 98 0.93 -11.19 19.86
CA ASP A 98 1.15 -11.22 18.41
C ASP A 98 2.64 -11.40 18.07
N ALA A 99 3.53 -10.70 18.79
CA ALA A 99 4.96 -10.85 18.62
C ALA A 99 5.50 -12.24 19.03
N ALA A 100 4.91 -12.87 20.04
CA ALA A 100 5.28 -14.20 20.49
C ALA A 100 4.72 -15.33 19.61
N ARG A 101 3.58 -15.10 18.94
CA ARG A 101 2.87 -16.11 18.14
C ARG A 101 3.11 -16.05 16.63
N GLN A 102 3.65 -14.96 16.08
CA GLN A 102 3.73 -14.81 14.61
C GLN A 102 4.74 -15.78 13.95
N GLY A 103 4.21 -16.89 13.42
CA GLY A 103 4.77 -17.61 12.27
C GLY A 103 4.51 -16.85 10.96
N LYS A 104 5.44 -16.98 9.99
CA LYS A 104 5.59 -16.31 8.68
C LYS A 104 4.38 -16.24 7.72
N LEU A 105 3.17 -16.62 8.12
CA LEU A 105 2.01 -16.71 7.23
C LEU A 105 1.40 -15.33 6.92
N VAL A 106 1.88 -14.76 5.81
CA VAL A 106 1.22 -13.78 4.92
C VAL A 106 0.62 -12.57 5.64
N ARG A 107 1.48 -11.61 6.01
CA ARG A 107 1.05 -10.24 6.31
C ARG A 107 0.28 -9.68 5.10
N TYR A 108 -0.85 -9.00 5.32
CA TYR A 108 -1.57 -8.21 4.31
C TYR A 108 -0.65 -7.33 3.43
N THR A 109 0.49 -6.91 3.99
CA THR A 109 1.60 -6.26 3.28
C THR A 109 2.08 -7.00 2.04
N PHE A 110 2.11 -8.34 2.04
CA PHE A 110 2.56 -9.13 0.90
C PHE A 110 1.58 -9.03 -0.26
N ALA A 111 0.28 -9.18 0.01
CA ALA A 111 -0.77 -9.03 -1.00
C ALA A 111 -0.75 -7.62 -1.64
N PHE A 112 -0.62 -6.58 -0.83
CA PHE A 112 -0.57 -5.19 -1.33
C PHE A 112 0.65 -4.96 -2.23
N ARG A 113 1.81 -5.49 -1.84
CA ARG A 113 3.05 -5.36 -2.63
C ARG A 113 2.99 -6.13 -3.94
N ILE A 114 2.40 -7.34 -3.94
CA ILE A 114 2.20 -8.09 -5.20
C ILE A 114 1.32 -7.28 -6.14
N LEU A 115 0.20 -6.74 -5.65
CA LEU A 115 -0.73 -6.02 -6.49
C LEU A 115 -0.10 -4.74 -7.08
N MET A 116 0.65 -3.98 -6.28
CA MET A 116 1.38 -2.81 -6.78
C MET A 116 2.50 -3.21 -7.75
N ALA A 117 3.20 -4.32 -7.51
CA ALA A 117 4.23 -4.83 -8.43
C ALA A 117 3.61 -5.23 -9.78
N ALA A 118 2.49 -5.95 -9.75
CA ALA A 118 1.76 -6.34 -10.95
C ALA A 118 1.28 -5.11 -11.73
N GLN A 119 0.71 -4.11 -11.05
CA GLN A 119 0.28 -2.86 -11.66
C GLN A 119 1.46 -2.08 -12.28
N PHE A 120 2.61 -2.05 -11.59
CA PHE A 120 3.83 -1.41 -12.10
C PHE A 120 4.32 -2.12 -13.36
N LEU A 121 4.46 -3.44 -13.33
CA LEU A 121 4.90 -4.24 -14.48
C LEU A 121 3.94 -4.11 -15.67
N PHE A 122 2.63 -4.08 -15.41
CA PHE A 122 1.63 -3.82 -16.44
C PHE A 122 1.82 -2.44 -17.08
N GLY A 123 1.97 -1.38 -16.29
CA GLY A 123 2.24 -0.04 -16.80
C GLY A 123 3.51 0.05 -17.63
N ILE A 124 4.61 -0.57 -17.18
CA ILE A 124 5.86 -0.64 -17.94
C ILE A 124 5.66 -1.41 -19.26
N GLY A 125 4.94 -2.53 -19.24
CA GLY A 125 4.63 -3.30 -20.45
C GLY A 125 3.85 -2.50 -21.48
N VAL A 126 2.84 -1.75 -21.03
CA VAL A 126 2.04 -0.85 -21.89
C VAL A 126 2.90 0.28 -22.43
N ALA A 127 3.78 0.87 -21.59
CA ALA A 127 4.66 1.94 -22.00
C ALA A 127 5.62 1.49 -23.10
N LEU A 128 6.26 0.32 -22.91
CA LEU A 128 7.15 -0.29 -23.89
C LEU A 128 6.40 -0.62 -25.18
N TYR A 129 5.19 -1.17 -25.10
CA TYR A 129 4.38 -1.45 -26.27
C TYR A 129 4.07 -0.17 -27.07
N GLY A 130 3.62 0.90 -26.40
CA GLY A 130 3.26 2.15 -27.09
C GLY A 130 4.44 2.99 -27.61
N PHE A 131 5.65 2.80 -27.08
CA PHE A 131 6.82 3.51 -27.61
C PHE A 131 7.56 2.73 -28.70
N LEU A 132 7.39 1.39 -28.76
CA LEU A 132 8.12 0.53 -29.69
C LEU A 132 7.32 0.11 -30.92
N TYR A 133 5.99 0.04 -30.84
CA TYR A 133 5.09 -0.39 -31.92
C TYR A 133 4.04 0.67 -32.20
#